data_AF-A0A8T4ZB73-F1
#
_entry.id   AF-A0A8T4ZB73-F1
#
_cell.length_a   1.000
_cell.length_b   1.000
_cell.length_c   1.000
_cell.angle_alpha   90.00
_cell.angle_beta   90.00
_cell.angle_gamma   90.00
#
_symmetry.space_group_name_H-M   'P 1'
#
loop_
_entity.id
_entity.type
_entity.pdbx_description
1 polymer ?
#
loop_
_entity_poly.entity_id
_entity_poly.type
_entity_poly.pdbx_seq_one_letter_code
_entity_poly.pdbx_strand_id
1 'polypeptide(L)'
;MEPLADCYKTVVRQLAEALGIPNEIIAKPPSPDLWPDHKAKDELGADYELLDLILWGIEHWWTPADIAEELEISKDFVEKIFERWRSTEHKRRPPLAPKLSYRTVGHDFRIPRMFGNGNHANGRG
;
A
#
# COMPACT_ATOMS: atom_id res chain seq x y z
N MET A 1 -1.01 9.19 -9.31
CA MET A 1 -2.18 8.76 -8.52
C MET A 1 -2.17 7.25 -8.55
N GLU A 2 -2.19 6.61 -7.38
CA GLU A 2 -2.13 5.15 -7.24
C GLU A 2 -3.44 4.68 -6.58
N PRO A 3 -4.43 4.23 -7.37
CA PRO A 3 -5.81 4.06 -6.88
C PRO A 3 -5.99 2.85 -5.95
N LEU A 4 -5.05 1.89 -5.97
CA LEU A 4 -5.09 0.67 -5.16
C LEU A 4 -4.08 0.67 -4.02
N ALA A 5 -3.39 1.79 -3.79
CA ALA A 5 -2.31 1.87 -2.79
C ALA A 5 -2.81 1.66 -1.35
N ASP A 6 -4.10 1.86 -1.10
CA ASP A 6 -4.77 1.69 0.19
C ASP A 6 -5.47 0.33 0.32
N CYS A 7 -5.25 -0.58 -0.63
CA CYS A 7 -5.88 -1.90 -0.65
C CYS A 7 -4.86 -2.99 -0.34
N TYR A 8 -5.20 -3.85 0.62
CA TYR A 8 -4.53 -5.12 0.84
C TYR A 8 -4.62 -6.02 -0.40
N LYS A 9 -3.67 -6.95 -0.55
CA LYS A 9 -3.60 -7.78 -1.75
C LYS A 9 -4.81 -8.71 -1.87
N THR A 10 -5.30 -9.21 -0.75
CA THR A 10 -6.56 -9.97 -0.64
C THR A 10 -7.77 -9.17 -1.14
N VAL A 11 -7.89 -7.90 -0.73
CA VAL A 11 -8.95 -7.00 -1.21
C VAL A 11 -8.83 -6.73 -2.71
N VAL A 12 -7.61 -6.54 -3.23
CA VAL A 12 -7.38 -6.38 -4.68
C VAL A 12 -7.85 -7.60 -5.47
N ARG A 13 -7.63 -8.82 -4.95
CA ARG A 13 -8.12 -10.05 -5.60
C ARG A 13 -9.64 -10.11 -5.63
N GLN A 14 -10.31 -9.83 -4.50
CA GLN A 14 -11.77 -9.79 -4.43
C GLN A 14 -12.36 -8.73 -5.37
N LEU A 15 -11.72 -7.55 -5.46
CA LEU A 15 -12.13 -6.50 -6.38
C LEU A 15 -11.98 -6.95 -7.85
N ALA A 16 -10.90 -7.67 -8.19
CA ALA A 16 -10.69 -8.19 -9.53
C ALA A 16 -11.77 -9.21 -9.92
N GLU A 17 -12.18 -10.08 -9.00
CA GLU A 17 -13.30 -11.02 -9.22
C GLU A 17 -14.60 -10.26 -9.47
N ALA A 18 -14.91 -9.27 -8.63
CA ALA A 18 -16.13 -8.46 -8.78
C ALA A 18 -16.17 -7.66 -10.10
N LEU A 19 -15.02 -7.29 -10.64
CA LEU A 19 -14.89 -6.60 -11.93
C LEU A 19 -14.88 -7.55 -13.14
N GLY A 20 -14.95 -8.87 -12.93
CA GLY A 20 -14.94 -9.86 -13.99
C GLY A 20 -13.59 -10.04 -14.68
N ILE A 21 -12.48 -9.79 -13.98
CA ILE A 21 -11.14 -10.08 -14.48
C ILE A 21 -10.99 -11.60 -14.67
N PRO A 22 -10.39 -12.09 -15.77
CA PRO A 22 -10.18 -13.52 -15.99
C PRO A 22 -9.46 -14.21 -14.83
N ASN A 23 -9.96 -15.39 -14.44
CA ASN A 23 -9.38 -16.18 -13.33
C ASN A 23 -7.91 -16.54 -13.55
N GLU A 24 -7.47 -16.68 -14.79
CA GLU A 24 -6.06 -16.92 -15.13
C GLU A 24 -5.13 -15.79 -14.63
N ILE A 25 -5.63 -14.55 -14.59
CA ILE A 25 -4.91 -13.39 -14.09
C ILE A 25 -4.97 -13.34 -12.55
N ILE A 26 -6.13 -13.62 -11.96
CA ILE A 26 -6.35 -13.56 -10.51
C ILE A 26 -5.58 -14.66 -9.78
N ALA A 27 -5.62 -15.89 -10.31
CA ALA A 27 -4.99 -17.07 -9.74
C ALA A 27 -3.48 -17.15 -10.03
N LYS A 28 -2.94 -16.28 -10.91
CA LYS A 28 -1.51 -16.24 -11.19
C LYS A 28 -0.74 -15.99 -9.89
N PRO A 29 0.23 -16.86 -9.52
CA PRO A 29 1.06 -16.64 -8.35
C PRO A 29 1.77 -15.28 -8.42
N PRO A 30 1.78 -14.51 -7.32
CA PRO A 30 2.43 -13.21 -7.31
C PRO A 30 3.95 -13.38 -7.50
N SER A 31 4.49 -12.71 -8.50
CA SER A 31 5.91 -12.71 -8.85
C SER A 31 6.33 -11.29 -9.24
N PRO A 32 7.44 -10.77 -8.70
CA PRO A 32 7.99 -9.47 -9.10
C PRO A 32 8.58 -9.43 -10.52
N ASP A 33 8.74 -10.59 -11.19
CA ASP A 33 9.30 -10.73 -12.55
C ASP A 33 10.65 -10.03 -12.76
N LEU A 34 11.44 -9.90 -11.69
CA LEU A 34 12.77 -9.26 -11.73
C LEU A 34 13.87 -10.18 -12.28
N TRP A 35 13.69 -11.50 -12.13
CA TRP A 35 14.54 -12.56 -12.69
C TRP A 35 13.74 -13.87 -12.82
N PRO A 36 14.18 -14.83 -13.65
CA PRO A 36 13.47 -16.09 -13.86
C PRO A 36 13.18 -16.83 -12.54
N ASP A 37 11.98 -17.40 -12.44
CA ASP A 37 11.49 -18.19 -11.29
C ASP A 37 11.36 -17.45 -9.94
N HIS A 38 11.46 -16.12 -9.90
CA HIS A 38 11.26 -15.36 -8.66
C HIS A 38 9.80 -15.46 -8.18
N LYS A 39 9.56 -16.01 -6.98
CA LYS A 39 8.24 -15.98 -6.33
C LYS A 39 8.25 -15.00 -5.17
N ALA A 40 7.20 -14.18 -5.06
CA ALA A 40 7.07 -13.24 -3.96
C ALA A 40 7.01 -13.95 -2.59
N LYS A 41 6.44 -15.16 -2.53
CA LYS A 41 6.39 -15.99 -1.32
C LYS A 41 7.79 -16.31 -0.79
N ASP A 42 8.75 -16.58 -1.67
CA ASP A 42 10.12 -16.93 -1.29
C ASP A 42 10.85 -15.72 -0.71
N GLU A 43 10.50 -14.51 -1.16
CA GLU A 43 11.06 -13.25 -0.64
C GLU A 43 10.38 -12.78 0.66
N LEU A 44 9.07 -12.99 0.80
CA LEU A 44 8.27 -12.51 1.93
C LEU A 44 8.18 -13.54 3.08
N GLY A 45 8.41 -14.82 2.79
CA GLY A 45 8.33 -15.92 3.76
C GLY A 45 6.91 -16.35 4.12
N ALA A 46 5.87 -15.74 3.51
CA ALA A 46 4.47 -16.08 3.73
C ALA A 46 3.59 -15.70 2.53
N ASP A 47 2.37 -16.24 2.53
CA ASP A 47 1.33 -15.88 1.58
C ASP A 47 0.69 -14.53 1.95
N TYR A 48 0.11 -13.85 0.97
CA TYR A 48 -0.48 -12.52 1.17
C TYR A 48 -1.65 -12.53 2.14
N GLU A 49 -2.39 -13.62 2.21
CA GLU A 49 -3.48 -13.85 3.15
C GLU A 49 -3.02 -13.67 4.59
N LEU A 50 -1.85 -14.25 4.92
CA LEU A 50 -1.28 -14.13 6.27
C LEU A 50 -0.64 -12.77 6.49
N LEU A 51 0.08 -12.25 5.49
CA LEU A 51 0.75 -10.95 5.60
C LEU A 51 -0.25 -9.81 5.78
N ASP A 52 -1.35 -9.82 5.03
CA ASP A 52 -2.40 -8.80 5.12
C ASP A 52 -3.02 -8.79 6.54
N LEU A 53 -3.25 -9.96 7.16
CA LEU A 53 -3.74 -10.06 8.54
C LEU A 53 -2.74 -9.51 9.57
N ILE A 54 -1.44 -9.83 9.41
CA ILE A 54 -0.40 -9.30 10.27
C ILE A 54 -0.33 -7.76 10.15
N LEU A 55 -0.35 -7.24 8.92
CA LEU A 55 -0.32 -5.79 8.66
C LEU A 55 -1.57 -5.09 9.23
N TRP A 56 -2.74 -5.71 9.09
CA TRP A 56 -3.98 -5.21 9.69
C TRP A 56 -3.85 -5.06 11.20
N GLY A 57 -3.34 -6.07 11.91
CA GLY A 57 -3.10 -6.00 13.35
C GLY A 57 -2.13 -4.88 13.74
N ILE A 58 -1.04 -4.71 12.97
CA ILE A 58 -0.07 -3.62 13.19
C ILE A 58 -0.74 -2.24 13.07
N GLU A 59 -1.58 -2.04 12.05
CA GLU A 59 -2.31 -0.78 11.84
C GLU A 59 -3.36 -0.49 12.91
N HIS A 60 -3.89 -1.53 13.55
CA HIS A 60 -4.83 -1.43 14.68
C HIS A 60 -4.13 -1.38 16.04
N TRP A 61 -2.82 -1.11 16.06
CA TRP A 61 -2.00 -0.94 17.28
C TRP A 61 -1.89 -2.20 18.15
N TRP A 62 -2.08 -3.38 17.58
CA TRP A 62 -1.83 -4.63 18.30
C TRP A 62 -0.33 -4.85 18.46
N THR A 63 0.05 -5.50 19.56
CA THR A 63 1.46 -5.88 19.75
C THR A 63 1.79 -7.11 18.91
N PRO A 64 3.07 -7.35 18.55
CA PRO A 64 3.46 -8.59 17.88
C PRO A 64 3.06 -9.86 18.64
N ALA A 65 2.92 -9.78 19.97
CA ALA A 65 2.46 -10.90 20.79
C ALA A 65 0.96 -11.17 20.57
N ASP A 66 0.12 -10.13 20.60
CA ASP A 66 -1.33 -10.26 20.37
C ASP A 66 -1.64 -10.83 18.99
N ILE A 67 -0.92 -10.36 17.96
CA ILE A 67 -1.06 -10.85 16.58
C ILE A 67 -0.64 -12.32 16.47
N ALA A 68 0.46 -12.70 17.13
CA ALA A 68 0.96 -14.07 17.11
C ALA A 68 0.00 -15.04 17.81
N GLU A 69 -0.60 -14.60 18.93
CA GLU A 69 -1.60 -15.36 19.67
C GLU A 69 -2.89 -15.55 18.85
N GLU A 70 -3.46 -14.47 18.31
CA GLU A 70 -4.70 -14.52 17.54
C GLU A 70 -4.57 -15.35 16.25
N LEU A 71 -3.43 -15.25 15.56
CA LEU A 71 -3.20 -15.97 14.30
C LEU A 71 -2.60 -17.36 14.51
N GLU A 72 -2.35 -17.78 15.75
CA GLU A 72 -1.72 -19.05 16.11
C GLU A 72 -0.37 -19.29 15.39
N ILE A 73 0.45 -18.25 15.28
CA ILE A 73 1.76 -18.29 14.59
C ILE A 73 2.93 -17.95 15.52
N SER A 74 4.15 -18.20 15.05
CA SER A 74 5.36 -17.87 15.80
C SER A 74 5.49 -16.35 15.98
N LYS A 75 5.69 -15.92 17.24
CA LYS A 75 5.99 -14.53 17.59
C LYS A 75 7.22 -14.00 16.86
N ASP A 76 8.30 -14.78 16.77
CA ASP A 76 9.52 -14.40 16.04
C ASP A 76 9.23 -14.09 14.57
N PHE A 77 8.28 -14.79 13.96
CA PHE A 77 7.87 -14.53 12.59
C PHE A 77 7.14 -13.20 12.46
N VAL A 78 6.19 -12.91 13.36
CA VAL A 78 5.48 -11.61 13.40
C VAL A 78 6.46 -10.46 13.65
N GLU A 79 7.42 -10.63 14.56
CA GLU A 79 8.45 -9.62 14.84
C GLU A 79 9.31 -9.33 13.61
N LYS A 80 9.71 -10.35 12.83
CA LYS A 80 10.43 -10.14 11.57
C LYS A 80 9.62 -9.33 10.55
N ILE A 81 8.33 -9.61 10.42
CA ILE A 81 7.45 -8.83 9.53
C ILE A 81 7.29 -7.40 10.04
N PHE A 82 7.12 -7.21 11.35
CA PHE A 82 7.04 -5.89 11.98
C PHE A 82 8.33 -5.07 11.75
N GLU A 83 9.51 -5.68 11.91
CA GLU A 83 10.79 -5.05 11.63
C GLU A 83 10.95 -4.69 10.15
N ARG A 84 10.54 -5.57 9.23
CA ARG A 84 10.53 -5.28 7.79
C ARG A 84 9.58 -4.12 7.47
N TRP A 85 8.38 -4.11 8.05
CA TRP A 85 7.45 -3.00 7.92
C TRP A 85 8.09 -1.71 8.41
N ARG A 86 8.64 -1.68 9.63
CA ARG A 86 9.28 -0.50 10.21
C ARG A 86 10.48 0.00 9.40
N SER A 87 11.41 -0.88 9.02
CA SER A 87 12.64 -0.52 8.29
C SER A 87 12.36 0.01 6.87
N THR A 88 11.24 -0.37 6.27
CA THR A 88 10.79 0.11 4.95
C THR A 88 9.97 1.39 4.98
N GLU A 89 9.81 2.04 6.15
CA GLU A 89 9.06 3.31 6.30
C GLU A 89 9.53 4.39 5.33
N HIS A 90 10.84 4.47 5.07
CA HIS A 90 11.41 5.42 4.10
C HIS A 90 10.88 5.24 2.67
N LYS A 91 10.43 4.03 2.29
CA LYS A 91 9.84 3.77 0.96
C LYS A 91 8.41 4.27 0.83
N ARG A 92 7.73 4.52 1.96
CA ARG A 92 6.36 5.06 2.04
C ARG A 92 6.32 6.57 2.18
N ARG A 93 7.48 7.23 2.20
CA ARG A 93 7.60 8.69 2.30
C ARG A 93 8.37 9.22 1.10
N PRO A 94 8.03 10.42 0.59
CA PRO A 94 8.90 11.09 -0.35
C PRO A 94 10.27 11.37 0.30
N PRO A 95 11.35 11.46 -0.49
CA PRO A 95 12.67 11.81 0.04
C PRO A 95 12.63 13.08 0.89
N LEU A 96 13.32 13.07 2.02
CA LEU A 96 13.44 14.24 2.88
C LEU A 96 14.21 15.33 2.13
N ALA A 97 13.58 16.51 1.98
CA ALA A 97 14.22 17.69 1.43
C ALA A 97 14.68 18.60 2.59
N PRO A 98 15.93 19.10 2.58
CA PRO A 98 16.37 20.07 3.57
C PRO A 98 15.51 21.35 3.46
N LYS A 99 14.99 21.81 4.60
CA LYS A 99 14.10 22.96 4.67
C LYS A 99 14.91 24.27 4.64
N LEU A 100 15.01 24.88 3.47
CA LEU A 100 15.74 26.15 3.28
C LEU A 100 14.82 27.36 3.05
N SER A 101 13.62 27.12 2.51
CA SER A 101 12.66 28.17 2.15
C SER A 101 11.35 28.03 2.93
N TYR A 102 10.47 29.04 2.83
CA TYR A 102 9.20 29.08 3.56
C TYR A 102 8.27 27.89 3.24
N ARG A 103 8.23 27.40 1.99
CA ARG A 103 7.37 26.27 1.56
C ARG A 103 8.13 25.27 0.69
N THR A 104 7.89 23.98 0.92
CA THR A 104 8.51 22.84 0.22
C THR A 104 7.45 22.06 -0.55
N VAL A 105 7.70 21.81 -1.84
CA VAL A 105 6.82 21.02 -2.72
C VAL A 105 6.60 19.63 -2.12
N GLY A 106 5.37 19.12 -2.17
CA GLY A 106 5.00 17.82 -1.63
C GLY A 106 4.82 17.74 -0.10
N HIS A 107 5.30 18.74 0.66
CA HIS A 107 5.16 18.80 2.12
C HIS A 107 4.21 19.94 2.56
N ASP A 108 4.47 21.16 2.08
CA ASP A 108 3.78 22.36 2.58
C ASP A 108 2.77 22.96 1.59
N PHE A 109 2.92 22.67 0.29
CA PHE A 109 2.01 23.18 -0.73
C PHE A 109 0.67 22.42 -0.71
N ARG A 110 -0.24 22.82 0.19
CA ARG A 110 -1.65 22.41 0.19
C ARG A 110 -2.51 23.54 -0.39
N ILE A 111 -2.39 23.76 -1.70
CA ILE A 111 -3.16 24.79 -2.40
C ILE A 111 -4.42 24.11 -2.98
N PRO A 112 -5.64 24.61 -2.70
CA PRO A 112 -6.84 24.13 -3.36
C PRO A 112 -6.68 24.21 -4.88
N ARG A 113 -7.06 23.15 -5.61
CA ARG A 113 -7.20 23.28 -7.08
C ARG A 113 -8.32 24.28 -7.33
N MET A 114 -7.96 25.47 -7.83
CA MET A 114 -8.94 26.40 -8.35
C MET A 114 -9.45 25.85 -9.68
N PHE A 115 -10.77 25.61 -9.78
CA PHE A 115 -11.39 25.30 -11.07
C PHE A 115 -11.20 26.50 -12.02
N GLY A 116 -10.98 26.21 -13.30
CA GLY A 116 -10.51 27.16 -14.30
C GLY A 116 -11.38 28.41 -14.49
N ASN A 117 -10.77 29.44 -15.07
CA ASN A 117 -11.44 30.63 -15.59
C ASN A 117 -12.55 30.23 -16.59
N GLY A 118 -13.77 30.05 -16.08
CA GLY A 118 -14.99 29.99 -16.87
C GLY A 118 -15.33 31.37 -17.39
N ASN A 119 -14.62 31.83 -18.42
CA ASN A 119 -15.01 33.02 -19.17
C ASN A 119 -16.15 32.63 -20.13
N HIS A 120 -17.38 32.52 -19.61
CA HIS A 120 -18.61 32.41 -20.39
C HIS A 120 -19.60 33.47 -19.91
N ALA A 121 -19.31 34.73 -20.23
CA ALA A 121 -20.30 35.79 -20.24
C ALA A 121 -20.73 36.01 -21.70
N ASN A 122 -21.67 35.20 -22.17
CA ASN A 122 -22.46 35.51 -23.37
C ASN A 122 -23.90 35.79 -22.91
N GLY A 123 -24.16 37.05 -22.57
CA GLY A 123 -25.48 37.60 -22.31
C GLY A 123 -25.74 38.76 -23.26
N ARG A 124 -26.43 38.48 -24.36
CA ARG A 124 -27.19 39.46 -25.14
C ARG A 124 -28.53 38.81 -25.50
N GLY A 125 -29.52 39.05 -24.66
CA GLY A 125 -30.93 39.11 -25.03
C GLY A 125 -31.35 40.57 -25.08
#